data_AF-A0A7V9UY97-F1
#
_entry.id   AF-A0A7V9UY97-F1
#
_cell.length_a   1.000
_cell.length_b   1.000
_cell.length_c   1.000
_cell.angle_alpha   90.00
_cell.angle_beta   90.00
_cell.angle_gamma   90.00
#
_symmetry.space_group_name_H-M   'P 1'
#
loop_
_entity.id
_entity.type
_entity.pdbx_description
1 polymer ?
#
loop_
_entity_poly.entity_id
_entity_poly.type
_entity_poly.pdbx_seq_one_letter_code
_entity_poly.pdbx_strand_id
1 'polypeptide(L)'
;PRSDEENLTHLTSDDNLEAALADVDADVIVGGHTHVQLDRNLPGGRRLINAGSVGLPCQGAAGAFWAVLGPDVELRRTEYDIERALVLLHASAFPRADAFEDLIRGHVRADSATAYFEAKQRAA
;
A
#
# COMPACT_ATOMS: atom_id res chain seq x y z
N PRO A 1 1.38 -3.02 14.06
CA PRO A 1 2.56 -2.14 14.13
C PRO A 1 2.47 -1.29 15.40
N ARG A 2 3.60 -0.83 15.94
CA ARG A 2 3.63 0.03 17.13
C ARG A 2 2.94 1.39 16.93
N SER A 3 2.70 1.79 15.69
CA SER A 3 1.93 2.97 15.29
C SER A 3 1.21 2.72 13.95
N ASP A 4 0.04 3.32 13.76
CA ASP A 4 -0.71 3.35 12.50
C ASP A 4 -0.18 4.40 11.49
N GLU A 5 0.65 5.33 11.97
CA GLU A 5 1.36 6.33 11.14
C GLU A 5 2.70 5.82 10.59
N GLU A 6 3.16 4.64 11.05
CA GLU A 6 4.43 4.07 10.62
C GLU A 6 4.33 3.49 9.21
N ASN A 7 5.26 3.89 8.34
CA ASN A 7 5.26 3.55 6.93
C ASN A 7 6.17 2.36 6.66
N LEU A 8 5.63 1.15 6.72
CA LEU A 8 6.38 -0.07 6.43
C LEU A 8 6.44 -0.31 4.92
N THR A 9 7.64 -0.23 4.35
CA THR A 9 7.90 -0.39 2.92
C THR A 9 8.79 -1.62 2.66
N HIS A 10 9.01 -1.94 1.38
CA HIS A 10 9.96 -2.98 1.01
C HIS A 10 11.42 -2.63 1.37
N LEU A 11 11.72 -1.36 1.65
CA LEU A 11 13.06 -0.89 2.04
C LEU A 11 13.26 -0.79 3.56
N THR A 12 12.20 -0.91 4.37
CA THR A 12 12.33 -0.93 5.83
C THR A 12 13.28 -2.06 6.24
N SER A 13 14.27 -1.81 7.10
CA SER A 13 15.20 -2.86 7.54
C SER A 13 14.49 -3.95 8.35
N ASP A 14 15.04 -5.15 8.39
CA ASP A 14 14.50 -6.25 9.22
C ASP A 14 14.42 -5.84 10.69
N ASP A 15 15.48 -5.20 11.23
CA ASP A 15 15.49 -4.72 12.63
C ASP A 15 14.35 -3.74 12.93
N ASN A 16 14.07 -2.83 11.99
CA ASN A 16 12.99 -1.87 12.16
C ASN A 16 11.61 -2.53 12.02
N LEU A 17 11.47 -3.50 11.12
CA LEU A 17 10.23 -4.27 11.01
C LEU A 17 9.96 -5.10 12.26
N GLU A 18 10.97 -5.79 12.78
CA GLU A 18 10.88 -6.55 14.03
C GLU A 18 10.49 -5.65 15.20
N ALA A 19 11.13 -4.49 15.34
CA ALA A 19 10.77 -3.50 16.36
C ALA A 19 9.36 -2.94 16.17
N ALA A 20 8.95 -2.67 14.92
CA ALA A 20 7.61 -2.17 14.63
C ALA A 20 6.51 -3.21 14.89
N LEU A 21 6.84 -4.51 14.84
CA LEU A 21 5.91 -5.63 14.96
C LEU A 21 6.11 -6.46 16.22
N ALA A 22 6.88 -5.95 17.20
CA ALA A 22 7.26 -6.69 18.40
C ALA A 22 6.06 -7.19 19.23
N ASP A 23 5.02 -6.36 19.34
CA ASP A 23 3.80 -6.69 20.12
C ASP A 23 2.72 -7.39 19.29
N VAL A 24 3.03 -7.83 18.06
CA VAL A 24 2.09 -8.50 17.16
C VAL A 24 2.30 -10.01 17.21
N ASP A 25 1.39 -10.71 17.88
CA ASP A 25 1.34 -12.18 17.93
C ASP A 25 0.51 -12.73 16.76
N ALA A 26 1.11 -12.73 15.56
CA ALA A 26 0.52 -13.29 14.35
C ALA A 26 1.57 -13.76 13.35
N ASP A 27 1.30 -14.89 12.67
CA ASP A 27 2.16 -15.42 11.61
C ASP A 27 2.07 -14.60 10.32
N VAL A 28 0.89 -14.06 10.01
CA VAL A 28 0.64 -13.23 8.83
C VAL A 28 0.05 -11.89 9.28
N ILE A 29 0.74 -10.81 8.91
CA ILE A 29 0.40 -9.45 9.31
C ILE A 29 0.03 -8.69 8.04
N VAL A 30 -1.23 -8.26 7.94
CA VAL A 30 -1.73 -7.52 6.78
C VAL A 30 -1.87 -6.04 7.14
N GLY A 31 -1.16 -5.19 6.40
CA GLY A 31 -1.20 -3.74 6.51
C GLY A 31 -1.67 -3.06 5.22
N GLY A 32 -1.53 -1.74 5.22
CA GLY A 32 -1.94 -0.84 4.15
C GLY A 32 -1.08 0.43 4.17
N HIS A 33 -1.74 1.59 4.15
CA HIS A 33 -1.14 2.93 4.32
C HIS A 33 -0.23 3.41 3.17
N THR A 34 0.73 2.60 2.70
CA THR A 34 1.64 2.97 1.59
C THR A 34 1.01 2.81 0.20
N HIS A 35 -0.12 2.08 0.12
CA HIS A 35 -0.81 1.74 -1.13
C HIS A 35 0.01 0.93 -2.14
N VAL A 36 1.19 0.46 -1.73
CA VAL A 36 2.07 -0.41 -2.51
C VAL A 36 1.89 -1.83 -2.00
N GLN A 37 1.52 -2.75 -2.89
CA GLN A 37 1.46 -4.16 -2.55
C GLN A 37 2.84 -4.68 -2.16
N LEU A 38 2.89 -5.40 -1.05
CA LEU A 38 4.10 -5.95 -0.48
C LEU A 38 3.79 -7.35 0.02
N ASP A 39 4.76 -8.23 -0.17
CA ASP A 39 4.76 -9.56 0.40
C ASP A 39 6.19 -9.89 0.81
N ARG A 40 6.44 -9.92 2.11
CA ARG A 40 7.79 -10.06 2.68
C ARG A 40 7.79 -11.10 3.78
N ASN A 41 8.72 -12.05 3.65
CA ASN A 41 9.06 -12.96 4.73
C ASN A 41 9.97 -12.25 5.73
N LEU A 42 9.65 -12.40 7.01
CA LEU A 42 10.40 -11.87 8.13
C LEU A 42 11.19 -12.99 8.83
N PRO A 43 12.21 -12.63 9.63
CA PRO A 43 12.80 -13.56 10.58
C PRO A 43 11.74 -14.26 11.45
N GLY A 44 12.02 -15.50 11.85
CA GLY A 44 11.08 -16.28 12.66
C GLY A 44 9.88 -16.86 11.91
N GLY A 45 9.80 -16.67 10.58
CA GLY A 45 8.77 -17.30 9.73
C GLY A 45 7.48 -16.50 9.60
N ARG A 46 7.42 -15.29 10.18
CA ARG A 46 6.29 -14.36 10.00
C ARG A 46 6.30 -13.77 8.60
N ARG A 47 5.13 -13.30 8.15
CA ARG A 47 4.94 -12.69 6.82
C ARG A 47 4.26 -11.33 6.96
N LEU A 48 4.87 -10.30 6.39
CA LEU A 48 4.28 -8.97 6.27
C LEU A 48 3.69 -8.80 4.87
N ILE A 49 2.40 -8.51 4.83
CA ILE A 49 1.64 -8.25 3.62
C ILE A 49 1.17 -6.79 3.63
N ASN A 50 1.28 -6.12 2.49
CA ASN A 50 0.50 -4.92 2.22
C ASN A 50 -0.48 -5.24 1.10
N ALA A 51 -1.78 -5.09 1.37
CA ALA A 51 -2.81 -5.44 0.41
C ALA A 51 -2.85 -4.50 -0.81
N GLY A 52 -2.20 -3.34 -0.71
CA GLY A 52 -2.26 -2.27 -1.71
C GLY A 52 -3.40 -1.30 -1.44
N SER A 53 -3.94 -0.72 -2.51
CA SER A 53 -5.07 0.20 -2.43
C SER A 53 -6.07 -0.05 -3.55
N VAL A 54 -7.35 -0.12 -3.16
CA VAL A 54 -8.47 -0.29 -4.09
C VAL A 54 -8.69 0.98 -4.90
N GLY A 55 -8.59 2.16 -4.27
CA GLY A 55 -8.95 3.44 -4.89
C GLY A 55 -7.77 4.32 -5.30
N LEU A 56 -6.61 4.15 -4.68
CA LEU A 56 -5.45 5.03 -4.87
C LEU A 56 -4.16 4.22 -5.09
N PRO A 57 -4.05 3.50 -6.22
CA PRO A 57 -2.98 2.54 -6.42
C PRO A 57 -1.62 3.19 -6.69
N CYS A 58 -0.56 2.61 -6.13
CA CYS A 58 0.83 3.03 -6.33
C CYS A 58 1.68 1.95 -7.01
N GLN A 59 1.08 1.15 -7.89
CA GLN A 59 1.74 -0.01 -8.52
C GLN A 59 2.33 0.26 -9.91
N GLY A 60 2.20 1.49 -10.43
CA GLY A 60 2.54 1.81 -11.83
C GLY A 60 1.57 1.19 -12.85
N ALA A 61 0.38 0.80 -12.39
CA ALA A 61 -0.70 0.27 -13.20
C ALA A 61 -2.05 0.65 -12.56
N ALA A 62 -3.03 0.99 -13.40
CA ALA A 62 -4.38 1.31 -12.94
C ALA A 62 -5.13 0.06 -12.46
N GLY A 63 -6.07 0.22 -11.54
CA GLY A 63 -6.91 -0.87 -11.04
C GLY A 63 -6.98 -0.90 -9.52
N ALA A 64 -7.88 -1.73 -9.00
CA ALA A 64 -8.03 -1.96 -7.58
C ALA A 64 -7.07 -3.07 -7.13
N PHE A 65 -6.22 -2.77 -6.15
CA PHE A 65 -5.27 -3.73 -5.59
C PHE A 65 -5.73 -4.16 -4.20
N TRP A 66 -5.70 -5.47 -3.96
CA TRP A 66 -6.22 -6.10 -2.76
C TRP A 66 -5.58 -7.48 -2.56
N ALA A 67 -5.88 -8.17 -1.46
CA ALA A 67 -5.34 -9.49 -1.18
C ALA A 67 -6.43 -10.50 -0.83
N VAL A 68 -6.26 -11.76 -1.24
CA VAL A 68 -7.02 -12.91 -0.72
C VAL A 68 -6.18 -13.59 0.35
N LEU A 69 -6.79 -13.87 1.49
CA LEU A 69 -6.20 -14.68 2.55
C LEU A 69 -6.82 -16.08 2.50
N GLY A 70 -5.99 -17.08 2.26
CA GLY A 70 -6.35 -18.49 2.26
C GLY A 70 -5.22 -19.33 2.87
N PRO A 71 -5.00 -20.58 2.41
CA PRO A 71 -3.81 -21.35 2.82
C PRO A 71 -2.51 -20.63 2.41
N ASP A 72 -2.58 -19.86 1.33
CA ASP A 72 -1.57 -18.89 0.91
C ASP A 72 -2.17 -17.47 0.88
N VAL A 73 -1.30 -16.46 0.79
CA VAL A 73 -1.69 -15.08 0.50
C VAL A 73 -1.52 -14.82 -0.99
N GLU A 74 -2.59 -14.33 -1.64
CA GLU A 74 -2.55 -13.90 -3.03
C GLU A 74 -2.77 -12.39 -3.13
N LEU A 75 -1.80 -11.69 -3.72
CA LEU A 75 -1.96 -10.30 -4.12
C LEU A 75 -2.71 -10.23 -5.45
N ARG A 76 -3.81 -9.49 -5.48
CA ARG A 76 -4.75 -9.40 -6.60
C ARG A 76 -4.85 -7.98 -7.13
N ARG A 77 -5.22 -7.90 -8.41
CA ARG A 77 -5.59 -6.66 -9.11
C ARG A 77 -6.90 -6.91 -9.85
N THR A 78 -7.81 -5.94 -9.79
CA THR A 78 -9.07 -5.95 -10.54
C THR A 78 -9.17 -4.68 -11.37
N GLU A 79 -9.43 -4.83 -12.66
CA GLU A 79 -9.67 -3.70 -13.56
C GLU A 79 -11.06 -3.13 -13.33
N TYR A 80 -11.18 -1.81 -13.44
CA TYR A 80 -12.45 -1.10 -13.41
C TYR A 80 -12.40 0.06 -14.41
N ASP A 81 -13.55 0.65 -14.71
CA ASP A 81 -13.65 1.77 -15.64
C ASP A 81 -13.02 3.04 -15.03
N ILE A 82 -11.75 3.28 -15.38
CA ILE A 82 -10.95 4.40 -14.88
C ILE A 82 -11.54 5.73 -15.30
N GLU A 83 -11.98 5.87 -16.55
CA GLU A 83 -12.56 7.13 -17.03
C GLU A 83 -13.87 7.44 -16.31
N ARG A 84 -14.73 6.44 -16.13
CA ARG A 84 -15.96 6.61 -15.35
C ARG A 84 -15.67 6.98 -13.89
N ALA A 85 -14.66 6.37 -13.28
CA ALA A 85 -14.28 6.69 -11.91
C ALA A 85 -13.78 8.13 -11.77
N LEU A 86 -12.97 8.62 -12.72
CA LEU A 86 -12.51 10.00 -12.76
C LEU A 86 -13.68 10.97 -12.98
N VAL A 87 -14.60 10.68 -13.91
CA VAL A 87 -15.81 11.49 -14.10
C VAL A 87 -16.61 11.60 -12.80
N LEU A 88 -16.79 10.50 -12.07
CA LEU A 88 -17.49 10.50 -10.78
C LEU A 88 -16.71 11.27 -9.70
N LEU A 89 -15.38 11.17 -9.69
CA LEU A 89 -14.53 11.90 -8.75
C LEU A 89 -14.64 13.42 -8.99
N HIS A 90 -14.53 13.88 -10.25
CA HIS A 90 -14.65 15.30 -10.57
C HIS A 90 -16.08 15.85 -10.42
N ALA A 91 -17.10 14.99 -10.57
CA ALA A 91 -18.49 15.36 -10.28
C ALA A 91 -18.80 15.38 -8.78
N SER A 92 -17.92 14.82 -7.94
CA SER A 92 -18.09 14.82 -6.50
C SER A 92 -17.76 16.20 -5.90
N ALA A 93 -18.25 16.46 -4.68
CA ALA A 93 -17.87 17.65 -3.92
C ALA A 93 -16.49 17.53 -3.25
N PHE A 94 -15.72 16.48 -3.55
CA PHE A 94 -14.45 16.22 -2.88
C PHE A 94 -13.41 17.28 -3.28
N PRO A 95 -12.85 18.03 -2.31
CA PRO A 95 -11.79 18.97 -2.60
C PRO A 95 -10.56 18.22 -3.14
N ARG A 96 -9.87 18.80 -4.12
CA ARG A 96 -8.63 18.26 -4.70
C ARG A 96 -8.80 16.96 -5.50
N ALA A 97 -9.96 16.73 -6.13
CA ALA A 97 -10.17 15.64 -7.10
C ALA A 97 -8.97 15.46 -8.06
N ASP A 98 -8.50 16.56 -8.65
CA ASP A 98 -7.39 16.58 -9.61
C ASP A 98 -6.08 16.02 -9.04
N ALA A 99 -5.87 16.11 -7.72
CA ALA A 99 -4.64 15.62 -7.07
C ALA A 99 -4.51 14.09 -7.06
N PHE A 100 -5.61 13.37 -7.37
CA PHE A 100 -5.65 11.91 -7.34
C PHE A 100 -5.73 11.28 -8.73
N GLU A 101 -5.78 12.09 -9.80
CA GLU A 101 -5.93 11.58 -11.16
C GLU A 101 -4.77 10.67 -11.56
N ASP A 102 -3.52 11.09 -11.32
CA ASP A 102 -2.34 10.27 -11.63
C ASP A 102 -2.29 8.95 -10.86
N LEU A 103 -2.81 8.93 -9.62
CA LEU A 103 -2.95 7.70 -8.84
C LEU A 103 -3.99 6.77 -9.47
N ILE A 104 -5.18 7.29 -9.77
CA ILE A 104 -6.28 6.50 -10.33
C ILE A 104 -5.93 5.96 -11.73
N ARG A 105 -5.23 6.75 -12.54
CA ARG A 105 -4.66 6.32 -13.83
C ARG A 105 -3.48 5.35 -13.68
N GLY A 106 -2.98 5.13 -12.47
CA GLY A 106 -1.89 4.22 -12.18
C GLY A 106 -0.52 4.72 -12.67
N HIS A 107 -0.35 6.03 -12.84
CA HIS A 107 0.92 6.64 -13.25
C HIS A 107 1.96 6.62 -12.12
N VAL A 108 1.52 6.54 -10.86
CA VAL A 108 2.42 6.46 -9.70
C VAL A 108 2.97 5.04 -9.53
N ARG A 109 4.30 4.92 -9.58
CA ARG A 109 5.04 3.65 -9.46
C ARG A 109 5.38 3.32 -8.01
N ALA A 110 5.56 2.03 -7.74
CA ALA A 110 5.90 1.51 -6.40
C ALA A 110 7.20 2.11 -5.85
N ASP A 111 8.22 2.25 -6.70
CA ASP A 111 9.52 2.82 -6.29
C ASP A 111 9.39 4.29 -5.91
N SER A 112 8.61 5.07 -6.67
CA SER A 112 8.38 6.49 -6.41
C SER A 112 7.56 6.70 -5.13
N ALA A 113 6.52 5.89 -4.93
CA ALA A 113 5.72 5.91 -3.71
C ALA A 113 6.57 5.50 -2.49
N THR A 114 7.36 4.44 -2.62
CA THR A 114 8.30 4.02 -1.57
C THR A 114 9.27 5.15 -1.22
N ALA A 115 9.93 5.75 -2.22
CA ALA A 115 10.86 6.85 -2.01
C ALA A 115 10.21 8.05 -1.28
N TYR A 116 8.95 8.37 -1.61
CA TYR A 116 8.18 9.40 -0.92
C TYR A 116 8.01 9.09 0.57
N PHE A 117 7.58 7.88 0.92
CA PHE A 117 7.38 7.48 2.32
C PHE A 117 8.69 7.38 3.10
N GLU A 118 9.76 6.89 2.49
CA GLU A 118 11.09 6.86 3.09
C GLU A 118 11.61 8.28 3.37
N ALA A 119 11.38 9.23 2.46
CA ALA A 119 11.74 10.62 2.68
C ALA A 119 10.92 11.27 3.80
N LYS A 120 9.62 10.99 3.87
CA LYS A 120 8.73 11.50 4.92
C LYS A 120 9.16 11.01 6.31
N GLN A 121 9.54 9.73 6.43
CA GLN A 121 10.01 9.16 7.70
C GLN A 121 11.32 9.77 8.18
N ARG A 122 12.25 10.12 7.28
CA ARG A 122 13.51 10.79 7.66
C ARG A 122 13.32 12.24 8.12
N ALA A 123 12.18 12.85 7.82
CA ALA A 123 11.88 14.24 8.13
C ALA A 123 11.03 14.40 9.42
N ALA A 124 10.55 13.29 9.99
CA ALA A 124 9.79 13.24 11.24
C ALA A 124 10.72 13.05 12.44
#